data_AF-A0A9D2LX50-F1
#
_entry.id   AF-A0A9D2LX50-F1
#
_cell.length_a   1.000
_cell.length_b   1.000
_cell.length_c   1.000
_cell.angle_alpha   90.00
_cell.angle_beta   90.00
_cell.angle_gamma   90.00
#
_symmetry.space_group_name_H-M   'P 1'
#
loop_
_entity.id
_entity.type
_entity.pdbx_description
1 polymer ?
#
loop_
_entity_poly.entity_id
_entity_poly.type
_entity_poly.pdbx_seq_one_letter_code
_entity_poly.pdbx_strand_id
1 'polypeptide(L)'
;MKKNRKLWIVSAALVAVVLVAALCLLLPRLQVEPGVPKSGAIVRQEAAEDGRQLFVLERETEHISLQEIMDESDLVVMGFLLEQSEGFQVRSTDGEVSTFTNYFFQVTDTYRGEAPGDVITLREEGGTVGQVKTVVQDSCPFVEEQSYLLFLRRPQAGDTFATQGDYYTLVGGAEGVYPVGYLPTSLDGGVPLPMYNSQDQGTMMEDAMLAAIQQTNQQTPVAQGEAPKRYATLLGEEPVFSGEPELLPPLDETSGLTISSLYAAITTFELERDSNLIAVCTYKEDSHGFQVEATNGGVKTFTDYYFQVEEVLRGQAPEDGILTLRQDGGRVGDDLSNDTHRHTFQKEALYLLFLRKPTTGGGFNTQGEHYYLTHTLDGVYPMGNDVLYTSGMDMSVASAQSEMVFSLQKLREDLESVNQQYPADVDYAHQQSLENMEENVRTGMMTQEELDEYLEQSKQYATYVTDPPAGYTSGESER
;
A
#
# COMPACT_ATOMS: atom_id res chain seq x y z
N MET A 1 -54.47 6.37 56.26
CA MET A 1 -53.27 5.59 55.88
C MET A 1 -52.86 5.87 54.42
N LYS A 2 -52.38 7.09 54.10
CA LYS A 2 -52.06 7.51 52.71
C LYS A 2 -50.59 7.97 52.51
N LYS A 3 -49.68 7.67 53.45
CA LYS A 3 -48.28 8.15 53.39
C LYS A 3 -47.25 7.15 52.81
N ASN A 4 -47.59 5.88 52.58
CA ASN A 4 -46.57 4.88 52.24
C ASN A 4 -46.57 4.41 50.78
N ARG A 5 -47.50 4.89 49.94
CA ARG A 5 -47.60 4.42 48.54
C ARG A 5 -46.45 4.90 47.64
N LYS A 6 -45.94 6.12 47.86
CA LYS A 6 -44.79 6.65 47.10
C LYS A 6 -43.49 5.96 47.47
N LEU A 7 -43.29 5.61 48.75
CA LEU A 7 -42.10 4.89 49.21
C LEU A 7 -42.03 3.47 48.63
N TRP A 8 -43.18 2.80 48.49
CA TRP A 8 -43.26 1.48 47.86
C TRP A 8 -42.97 1.49 46.36
N ILE A 9 -43.43 2.53 45.63
CA ILE A 9 -43.17 2.64 44.19
C ILE A 9 -41.70 2.94 43.91
N VAL A 10 -41.08 3.83 44.70
CA VAL A 10 -39.65 4.14 44.59
C VAL A 10 -38.80 2.92 44.96
N SER A 11 -39.19 2.17 46.00
CA SER A 11 -38.50 0.93 46.38
C SER A 11 -38.63 -0.17 45.32
N ALA A 12 -39.79 -0.31 44.68
CA ALA A 12 -39.99 -1.30 43.63
C ALA A 12 -39.21 -0.95 42.35
N ALA A 13 -39.16 0.34 41.99
CA ALA A 13 -38.36 0.81 40.86
C ALA A 13 -36.85 0.62 41.11
N LEU A 14 -36.38 0.90 42.33
CA LEU A 14 -34.98 0.69 42.70
C LEU A 14 -34.61 -0.80 42.66
N VAL A 15 -35.48 -1.68 43.16
CA VAL A 15 -35.29 -3.14 43.09
C VAL A 15 -35.31 -3.64 41.65
N ALA A 16 -36.16 -3.08 40.79
CA ALA A 16 -36.18 -3.42 39.36
C ALA A 16 -34.89 -2.97 38.65
N VAL A 17 -34.38 -1.77 38.94
CA VAL A 17 -33.11 -1.29 38.37
C VAL A 17 -31.92 -2.11 38.87
N VAL A 18 -31.91 -2.48 40.15
CA VAL A 18 -30.87 -3.35 40.72
C VAL A 18 -30.96 -4.77 40.15
N LEU A 19 -32.17 -5.28 39.91
CA LEU A 19 -32.36 -6.59 39.27
C LEU A 19 -31.96 -6.56 37.78
N VAL A 20 -32.24 -5.48 37.05
CA VAL A 20 -31.77 -5.31 35.67
C VAL A 20 -30.25 -5.15 35.63
N ALA A 21 -29.65 -4.36 36.52
CA ALA A 21 -28.20 -4.23 36.61
C ALA A 21 -27.53 -5.55 37.03
N ALA A 22 -28.12 -6.29 37.98
CA ALA A 22 -27.65 -7.61 38.37
C ALA A 22 -27.85 -8.64 37.24
N LEU A 23 -28.93 -8.55 36.46
CA LEU A 23 -29.15 -9.38 35.28
C LEU A 23 -28.17 -9.02 34.15
N CYS A 24 -27.81 -7.75 33.98
CA CYS A 24 -26.75 -7.32 33.04
C CYS A 24 -25.35 -7.73 33.50
N LEU A 25 -25.13 -7.94 34.81
CA LEU A 25 -23.89 -8.47 35.38
C LEU A 25 -23.85 -10.01 35.43
N LEU A 26 -25.01 -10.67 35.47
CA LEU A 26 -25.18 -12.13 35.54
C LEU A 26 -25.49 -12.78 34.19
N LEU A 27 -25.93 -12.00 33.20
CA LEU A 27 -25.81 -12.41 31.81
C LEU A 27 -24.31 -12.60 31.61
N PRO A 28 -23.85 -13.83 31.29
CA PRO A 28 -22.51 -13.93 30.77
C PRO A 28 -22.49 -12.94 29.61
N ARG A 29 -21.61 -11.94 29.68
CA ARG A 29 -21.07 -11.43 28.42
C ARG A 29 -20.70 -12.70 27.70
N LEU A 30 -21.42 -13.01 26.62
CA LEU A 30 -21.00 -14.01 25.65
C LEU A 30 -19.73 -13.41 25.02
N GLN A 31 -18.68 -13.26 25.82
CA GLN A 31 -17.31 -13.35 25.38
C GLN A 31 -17.22 -14.81 24.98
N VAL A 32 -17.62 -15.07 23.74
CA VAL A 32 -17.16 -16.23 23.01
C VAL A 32 -15.65 -16.16 23.17
N GLU A 33 -15.06 -17.08 23.93
CA GLU A 33 -13.61 -17.22 23.92
C GLU A 33 -13.21 -17.35 22.45
N PRO A 34 -12.23 -16.55 21.97
CA PRO A 34 -11.82 -16.59 20.57
C PRO A 34 -11.61 -18.04 20.15
N GLY A 35 -12.38 -18.50 19.18
CA GLY A 35 -12.27 -19.87 18.69
C GLY A 35 -10.90 -20.05 18.05
N VAL A 36 -10.14 -21.05 18.48
CA VAL A 36 -8.89 -21.45 17.82
C VAL A 36 -9.24 -22.25 16.57
N PRO A 37 -8.59 -21.99 15.41
CA PRO A 37 -8.81 -22.79 14.20
C PRO A 37 -8.52 -24.27 14.48
N LYS A 38 -9.38 -25.17 14.01
CA LYS A 38 -9.16 -26.61 14.23
C LYS A 38 -8.11 -27.13 13.25
N SER A 39 -6.96 -27.49 13.81
CA SER A 39 -5.83 -28.25 13.25
C SER A 39 -6.11 -28.94 11.90
N GLY A 40 -5.53 -28.36 10.85
CA GLY A 40 -5.52 -28.87 9.48
C GLY A 40 -4.76 -27.91 8.55
N ALA A 41 -4.98 -26.60 8.73
CA ALA A 41 -4.32 -25.53 7.97
C ALA A 41 -3.29 -24.70 8.79
N ILE A 42 -3.19 -24.92 10.11
CA ILE A 42 -2.22 -24.19 10.94
C ILE A 42 -0.83 -24.78 10.73
N VAL A 43 0.08 -23.98 10.20
CA VAL A 43 1.48 -24.38 9.95
C VAL A 43 2.41 -23.87 11.05
N ARG A 44 2.06 -22.73 11.66
CA ARG A 44 2.86 -22.13 12.74
C ARG A 44 1.96 -21.49 13.80
N GLN A 45 2.27 -21.76 15.07
CA GLN A 45 1.62 -21.14 16.23
C GLN A 45 2.69 -20.55 17.15
N GLU A 46 2.68 -19.23 17.33
CA GLU A 46 3.67 -18.51 18.13
C GLU A 46 3.06 -17.33 18.90
N ALA A 47 3.85 -16.70 19.77
CA ALA A 47 3.49 -15.41 20.36
C ALA A 47 3.84 -14.30 19.36
N ALA A 48 2.86 -13.50 18.97
CA ALA A 48 3.08 -12.25 18.25
C ALA A 48 3.85 -11.25 19.14
N GLU A 49 4.53 -10.29 18.52
CA GLU A 49 5.34 -9.27 19.20
C GLU A 49 4.56 -8.43 20.23
N ASP A 50 3.25 -8.31 20.02
CA ASP A 50 2.31 -7.62 20.91
C ASP A 50 1.77 -8.50 22.06
N GLY A 51 2.27 -9.74 22.18
CA GLY A 51 1.88 -10.71 23.21
C GLY A 51 0.66 -11.55 22.87
N ARG A 52 0.05 -11.39 21.67
CA ARG A 52 -1.09 -12.20 21.21
C ARG A 52 -0.65 -13.57 20.69
N GLN A 53 -1.58 -14.51 20.53
CA GLN A 53 -1.33 -15.78 19.84
C GLN A 53 -1.46 -15.60 18.33
N LEU A 54 -0.38 -15.85 17.60
CA LEU A 54 -0.33 -15.83 16.13
C LEU A 54 -0.59 -17.23 15.57
N PHE A 55 -1.51 -17.33 14.62
CA PHE A 55 -1.74 -18.51 13.79
C PHE A 55 -1.43 -18.16 12.34
N VAL A 56 -0.45 -18.86 11.76
CA VAL A 56 -0.17 -18.80 10.32
C VAL A 56 -0.88 -19.97 9.65
N LEU A 57 -1.77 -19.67 8.72
CA LEU A 57 -2.53 -20.63 7.95
C LEU A 57 -1.90 -20.79 6.57
N GLU A 58 -1.60 -22.01 6.16
CA GLU A 58 -1.28 -22.33 4.78
C GLU A 58 -2.55 -22.89 4.14
N ARG A 59 -3.03 -22.22 3.10
CA ARG A 59 -4.15 -22.69 2.29
C ARG A 59 -3.56 -23.16 0.96
N GLU A 60 -3.79 -24.42 0.60
CA GLU A 60 -3.40 -24.92 -0.72
C GLU A 60 -4.20 -24.15 -1.78
N THR A 61 -3.56 -23.16 -2.40
CA THR A 61 -4.06 -22.51 -3.61
C THR A 61 -3.35 -23.16 -4.80
N GLU A 62 -4.09 -23.90 -5.61
CA GLU A 62 -3.58 -24.35 -6.90
C GLU A 62 -3.36 -23.11 -7.77
N HIS A 63 -2.20 -23.03 -8.44
CA HIS A 63 -1.97 -22.03 -9.47
C HIS A 63 -3.04 -22.18 -10.55
N ILE A 64 -3.84 -21.15 -10.75
CA ILE A 64 -4.87 -21.12 -11.78
C ILE A 64 -4.48 -20.12 -12.88
N SER A 65 -4.81 -20.46 -14.12
CA SER A 65 -4.53 -19.58 -15.24
C SER A 65 -5.41 -18.33 -15.19
N LEU A 66 -4.96 -17.22 -15.78
CA LEU A 66 -5.78 -16.02 -15.88
C LEU A 66 -7.12 -16.28 -16.59
N GLN A 67 -7.15 -17.17 -17.57
CA GLN A 67 -8.40 -17.53 -18.24
C GLN A 67 -9.38 -18.18 -17.25
N GLU A 68 -8.89 -19.07 -16.39
CA GLU A 68 -9.70 -19.67 -15.32
C GLU A 68 -10.12 -18.63 -14.28
N ILE A 69 -9.23 -17.73 -13.86
CA ILE A 69 -9.58 -16.59 -12.99
C ILE A 69 -10.72 -15.76 -13.60
N MET A 70 -10.62 -15.44 -14.89
CA MET A 70 -11.63 -14.69 -15.64
C MET A 70 -12.96 -15.43 -15.75
N ASP A 71 -12.91 -16.74 -16.02
CA ASP A 71 -14.10 -17.57 -16.18
C ASP A 71 -14.84 -17.76 -14.85
N GLU A 72 -14.11 -17.85 -13.74
CA GLU A 72 -14.66 -17.98 -12.39
C GLU A 72 -15.09 -16.64 -11.75
N SER A 73 -14.64 -15.50 -12.29
CA SER A 73 -15.00 -14.19 -11.76
C SER A 73 -16.44 -13.82 -12.08
N ASP A 74 -17.22 -13.52 -11.04
CA ASP A 74 -18.55 -12.93 -11.14
C ASP A 74 -18.49 -11.42 -11.33
N LEU A 75 -17.45 -10.78 -10.78
CA LEU A 75 -17.22 -9.35 -10.80
C LEU A 75 -15.71 -9.11 -11.04
N VAL A 76 -15.37 -8.23 -11.98
CA VAL A 76 -14.01 -7.72 -12.14
C VAL A 76 -14.09 -6.22 -12.08
N VAL A 77 -13.44 -5.63 -11.06
CA VAL A 77 -13.52 -4.20 -10.78
C VAL A 77 -12.15 -3.63 -10.51
N MET A 78 -11.98 -2.36 -10.88
CA MET A 78 -10.99 -1.52 -10.26
C MET A 78 -11.64 -0.80 -9.09
N GLY A 79 -10.95 -0.77 -7.94
CA GLY A 79 -11.46 -0.07 -6.78
C GLY A 79 -10.38 0.36 -5.80
N PHE A 80 -10.69 1.40 -5.06
CA PHE A 80 -9.82 2.00 -4.05
C PHE A 80 -10.17 1.46 -2.68
N LEU A 81 -9.18 0.98 -1.92
CA LEU A 81 -9.41 0.52 -0.56
C LEU A 81 -9.68 1.73 0.35
N LEU A 82 -10.90 1.81 0.88
CA LEU A 82 -11.31 2.87 1.79
C LEU A 82 -10.89 2.58 3.22
N GLU A 83 -11.22 1.39 3.70
CA GLU A 83 -10.93 0.98 5.07
C GLU A 83 -10.95 -0.55 5.18
N GLN A 84 -10.37 -1.06 6.25
CA GLN A 84 -10.52 -2.44 6.69
C GLN A 84 -11.28 -2.51 8.02
N SER A 85 -12.07 -3.56 8.21
CA SER A 85 -12.79 -3.79 9.45
C SER A 85 -11.88 -4.31 10.57
N GLU A 86 -12.34 -4.21 11.82
CA GLU A 86 -11.83 -5.10 12.86
C GLU A 86 -12.04 -6.57 12.45
N GLY A 87 -11.16 -7.46 12.92
CA GLY A 87 -11.30 -8.89 12.69
C GLY A 87 -12.54 -9.45 13.36
N PHE A 88 -13.18 -10.43 12.73
CA PHE A 88 -14.34 -11.14 13.27
C PHE A 88 -14.22 -12.65 12.99
N GLN A 89 -14.95 -13.47 13.76
CA GLN A 89 -14.87 -14.92 13.61
C GLN A 89 -16.07 -15.49 12.87
N VAL A 90 -15.81 -16.45 11.99
CA VAL A 90 -16.84 -17.23 11.30
C VAL A 90 -16.70 -18.69 11.73
N ARG A 91 -17.82 -19.30 12.11
CA ARG A 91 -17.91 -20.75 12.32
C ARG A 91 -18.48 -21.42 11.08
N SER A 92 -17.69 -22.25 10.43
CA SER A 92 -18.11 -23.04 9.27
C SER A 92 -19.26 -24.00 9.59
N THR A 93 -19.85 -24.58 8.54
CA THR A 93 -20.97 -25.53 8.68
C THR A 93 -20.58 -26.87 9.32
N ASP A 94 -19.30 -27.23 9.32
CA ASP A 94 -18.70 -28.39 9.97
C ASP A 94 -18.07 -28.08 11.35
N GLY A 95 -18.12 -26.82 11.78
CA GLY A 95 -17.75 -26.39 13.13
C GLY A 95 -16.26 -26.08 13.34
N GLU A 96 -15.54 -25.81 12.25
CA GLU A 96 -14.29 -25.04 12.25
C GLU A 96 -14.60 -23.57 12.55
N VAL A 97 -13.63 -22.85 13.14
CA VAL A 97 -13.73 -21.42 13.38
C VAL A 97 -12.50 -20.76 12.78
N SER A 98 -12.69 -19.70 12.00
CA SER A 98 -11.58 -18.89 11.52
C SER A 98 -11.87 -17.39 11.64
N THR A 99 -10.81 -16.59 11.53
CA THR A 99 -10.84 -15.13 11.61
C THR A 99 -10.86 -14.54 10.22
N PHE A 100 -11.69 -13.52 10.01
CA PHE A 100 -11.85 -12.82 8.75
C PHE A 100 -11.78 -11.32 8.98
N THR A 101 -11.38 -10.61 7.92
CA THR A 101 -11.40 -9.15 7.80
C THR A 101 -12.21 -8.77 6.57
N ASN A 102 -13.08 -7.78 6.69
CA ASN A 102 -13.74 -7.15 5.55
C ASN A 102 -12.90 -5.95 5.11
N TYR A 103 -12.67 -5.85 3.81
CA TYR A 103 -12.05 -4.73 3.13
C TYR A 103 -13.10 -4.04 2.28
N PHE A 104 -13.26 -2.74 2.47
CA PHE A 104 -14.30 -1.97 1.78
C PHE A 104 -13.67 -1.20 0.63
N PHE A 105 -14.02 -1.57 -0.59
CA PHE A 105 -13.49 -0.95 -1.80
C PHE A 105 -14.53 -0.05 -2.42
N GLN A 106 -14.14 1.20 -2.69
CA GLN A 106 -14.89 2.04 -3.60
C GLN A 106 -14.62 1.59 -5.03
N VAL A 107 -15.66 1.18 -5.75
CA VAL A 107 -15.57 0.78 -7.15
C VAL A 107 -15.41 2.03 -8.02
N THR A 108 -14.32 2.08 -8.79
CA THR A 108 -14.10 3.15 -9.78
C THR A 108 -14.53 2.68 -11.16
N ASP A 109 -14.23 1.43 -11.51
CA ASP A 109 -14.55 0.85 -12.81
C ASP A 109 -15.01 -0.60 -12.66
N THR A 110 -15.96 -0.99 -13.51
CA THR A 110 -16.42 -2.38 -13.60
C THR A 110 -16.15 -2.91 -15.00
N TYR A 111 -15.32 -3.94 -15.11
CA TYR A 111 -14.94 -4.56 -16.38
C TYR A 111 -15.75 -5.83 -16.67
N ARG A 112 -16.27 -6.49 -15.63
CA ARG A 112 -17.14 -7.67 -15.73
C ARG A 112 -18.12 -7.69 -14.57
N GLY A 113 -19.34 -8.12 -14.82
CA GLY A 113 -20.40 -8.13 -13.82
C GLY A 113 -21.05 -6.76 -13.62
N GLU A 114 -21.86 -6.66 -12.57
CA GLU A 114 -22.51 -5.42 -12.14
C GLU A 114 -22.24 -5.29 -10.63
N ALA A 115 -21.53 -4.23 -10.24
CA ALA A 115 -21.28 -3.93 -8.84
C ALA A 115 -22.60 -3.57 -8.15
N PRO A 116 -22.89 -4.11 -6.94
CA PRO A 116 -24.16 -3.87 -6.25
C PRO A 116 -24.33 -2.43 -5.75
N GLY A 117 -23.25 -1.64 -5.73
CA GLY A 117 -23.20 -0.22 -5.38
C GLY A 117 -21.79 0.34 -5.51
N ASP A 118 -21.59 1.57 -5.04
CA ASP A 118 -20.31 2.29 -5.14
C ASP A 118 -19.24 1.69 -4.22
N VAL A 119 -19.63 1.00 -3.16
CA VAL A 119 -18.73 0.30 -2.25
C VAL A 119 -19.05 -1.18 -2.25
N ILE A 120 -18.03 -2.01 -2.46
CA ILE A 120 -18.13 -3.46 -2.32
C ILE A 120 -17.39 -3.92 -1.06
N THR A 121 -17.83 -5.04 -0.51
CA THR A 121 -17.14 -5.71 0.59
C THR A 121 -16.37 -6.89 0.03
N LEU A 122 -15.04 -6.84 0.11
CA LEU A 122 -14.18 -8.00 -0.07
C LEU A 122 -13.94 -8.63 1.30
N ARG A 123 -14.13 -9.94 1.44
CA ARG A 123 -13.86 -10.65 2.68
C ARG A 123 -12.73 -11.64 2.50
N GLU A 124 -11.68 -11.46 3.29
CA GLU A 124 -10.53 -12.35 3.29
C GLU A 124 -10.32 -12.97 4.67
N GLU A 125 -9.77 -14.18 4.67
CA GLU A 125 -9.37 -14.88 5.88
C GLU A 125 -8.09 -14.24 6.43
N GLY A 126 -8.08 -13.95 7.73
CA GLY A 126 -7.01 -13.18 8.39
C GLY A 126 -7.58 -12.13 9.34
N GLY A 127 -6.69 -11.46 10.07
CA GLY A 127 -7.05 -10.39 10.99
C GLY A 127 -6.85 -10.75 12.46
N THR A 128 -7.31 -9.86 13.35
CA THR A 128 -7.08 -10.00 14.81
C THR A 128 -8.40 -9.94 15.57
N VAL A 129 -8.66 -10.95 16.41
CA VAL A 129 -9.80 -11.00 17.32
C VAL A 129 -9.30 -11.24 18.75
N GLY A 130 -9.37 -10.21 19.58
CA GLY A 130 -8.93 -10.29 20.98
C GLY A 130 -7.45 -10.63 21.12
N GLN A 131 -7.16 -11.84 21.59
CA GLN A 131 -5.81 -12.36 21.81
C GLN A 131 -5.31 -13.27 20.67
N VAL A 132 -6.04 -13.35 19.57
CA VAL A 132 -5.74 -14.22 18.43
C VAL A 132 -5.51 -13.36 17.20
N LYS A 133 -4.33 -13.49 16.58
CA LYS A 133 -3.98 -12.95 15.27
C LYS A 133 -3.90 -14.10 14.29
N THR A 134 -4.60 -14.00 13.16
CA THR A 134 -4.59 -14.98 12.09
C THR A 134 -3.98 -14.33 10.86
N VAL A 135 -3.00 -15.01 10.25
CA VAL A 135 -2.36 -14.61 9.00
C VAL A 135 -2.48 -15.78 8.05
N VAL A 136 -2.95 -15.53 6.83
CA VAL A 136 -2.91 -16.52 5.76
C VAL A 136 -1.61 -16.32 5.00
N GLN A 137 -0.85 -17.39 4.83
CA GLN A 137 0.37 -17.38 4.06
C GLN A 137 0.05 -16.95 2.63
N ASP A 138 0.89 -16.10 2.05
CA ASP A 138 0.78 -15.69 0.65
C ASP A 138 -0.48 -14.85 0.34
N SER A 139 -1.20 -14.34 1.36
CA SER A 139 -2.32 -13.41 1.18
C SER A 139 -1.86 -12.03 0.73
N CYS A 140 -2.66 -11.34 -0.09
CA CYS A 140 -2.37 -9.97 -0.49
C CYS A 140 -2.39 -9.00 0.72
N PRO A 141 -1.33 -8.19 0.94
CA PRO A 141 -1.33 -7.15 1.96
C PRO A 141 -2.06 -5.92 1.43
N PHE A 142 -3.36 -5.85 1.64
CA PHE A 142 -4.15 -4.68 1.28
C PHE A 142 -3.70 -3.44 2.07
N VAL A 143 -3.53 -2.32 1.35
CA VAL A 143 -3.07 -1.04 1.89
C VAL A 143 -4.21 -0.03 1.69
N GLU A 144 -4.55 0.68 2.76
CA GLU A 144 -5.54 1.76 2.67
C GLU A 144 -5.06 2.82 1.69
N GLU A 145 -6.00 3.40 0.96
CA GLU A 145 -5.72 4.39 -0.07
C GLU A 145 -4.94 3.89 -1.31
N GLN A 146 -4.85 2.57 -1.49
CA GLN A 146 -4.33 1.95 -2.70
C GLN A 146 -5.49 1.47 -3.58
N SER A 147 -5.37 1.69 -4.89
CA SER A 147 -6.29 1.13 -5.88
C SER A 147 -5.87 -0.30 -6.25
N TYR A 148 -6.82 -1.16 -6.59
CA TYR A 148 -6.60 -2.55 -6.97
C TYR A 148 -7.53 -2.93 -8.12
N LEU A 149 -7.03 -3.70 -9.08
CA LEU A 149 -7.87 -4.51 -9.94
C LEU A 149 -8.09 -5.86 -9.26
N LEU A 150 -9.37 -6.18 -9.07
CA LEU A 150 -9.84 -7.30 -8.27
C LEU A 150 -10.67 -8.25 -9.12
N PHE A 151 -10.32 -9.53 -9.06
CA PHE A 151 -11.06 -10.63 -9.67
C PHE A 151 -11.85 -11.34 -8.58
N LEU A 152 -13.17 -11.15 -8.63
CA LEU A 152 -14.05 -11.40 -7.50
C LEU A 152 -15.13 -12.40 -7.86
N ARG A 153 -15.41 -13.29 -6.92
CA ARG A 153 -16.56 -14.19 -6.98
C ARG A 153 -17.46 -14.05 -5.76
N ARG A 154 -18.74 -14.27 -5.97
CA ARG A 154 -19.71 -14.39 -4.89
C ARG A 154 -19.56 -15.75 -4.23
N PRO A 155 -19.76 -15.84 -2.90
CA PRO A 155 -19.79 -17.12 -2.21
C PRO A 155 -20.84 -18.07 -2.80
N GLN A 156 -20.45 -19.32 -3.04
CA GLN A 156 -21.26 -20.34 -3.71
C GLN A 156 -21.67 -21.47 -2.76
N ALA A 157 -22.67 -22.27 -3.18
CA ALA A 157 -23.06 -23.48 -2.46
C ALA A 157 -21.94 -24.53 -2.42
N GLY A 158 -21.27 -24.63 -1.28
CA GLY A 158 -20.15 -25.56 -1.06
C GLY A 158 -19.00 -24.93 -0.29
N ASP A 159 -18.93 -23.60 -0.28
CA ASP A 159 -17.89 -22.84 0.40
C ASP A 159 -17.96 -23.01 1.93
N THR A 160 -16.87 -23.47 2.52
CA THR A 160 -16.77 -23.86 3.94
C THR A 160 -17.19 -22.73 4.90
N PHE A 161 -16.80 -21.50 4.57
CA PHE A 161 -17.02 -20.31 5.41
C PHE A 161 -18.03 -19.30 4.82
N ALA A 162 -18.81 -19.67 3.80
CA ALA A 162 -19.79 -18.75 3.22
C ALA A 162 -20.87 -18.34 4.25
N THR A 163 -21.00 -17.05 4.55
CA THR A 163 -22.04 -16.51 5.42
C THR A 163 -23.16 -15.86 4.61
N GLN A 164 -24.26 -15.52 5.28
CA GLN A 164 -25.22 -14.57 4.72
C GLN A 164 -24.55 -13.18 4.68
N GLY A 165 -24.87 -12.38 3.68
CA GLY A 165 -24.29 -11.06 3.46
C GLY A 165 -24.08 -10.79 1.97
N ASP A 166 -23.84 -9.53 1.62
CA ASP A 166 -23.42 -9.13 0.27
C ASP A 166 -21.92 -8.81 0.32
N TYR A 167 -21.11 -9.80 -0.05
CA TYR A 167 -19.66 -9.70 -0.07
C TYR A 167 -19.08 -10.60 -1.15
N TYR A 168 -17.85 -10.30 -1.51
CA TYR A 168 -17.07 -11.03 -2.49
C TYR A 168 -15.86 -11.69 -1.83
N THR A 169 -15.30 -12.68 -2.50
CA THR A 169 -14.03 -13.33 -2.17
C THR A 169 -13.13 -13.33 -3.41
N LEU A 170 -11.81 -13.37 -3.21
CA LEU A 170 -10.87 -13.42 -4.32
C LEU A 170 -10.96 -14.73 -5.11
N VAL A 171 -10.85 -14.62 -6.43
CA VAL A 171 -10.62 -15.76 -7.32
C VAL A 171 -9.11 -15.98 -7.45
N GLY A 172 -8.62 -17.20 -7.20
CA GLY A 172 -7.18 -17.51 -7.25
C GLY A 172 -6.35 -16.92 -6.10
N GLY A 173 -6.99 -16.43 -5.05
CA GLY A 173 -6.30 -15.77 -3.94
C GLY A 173 -5.50 -14.56 -4.43
N ALA A 174 -4.21 -14.54 -4.12
CA ALA A 174 -3.31 -13.45 -4.50
C ALA A 174 -3.08 -13.31 -6.00
N GLU A 175 -3.35 -14.35 -6.80
CA GLU A 175 -3.25 -14.29 -8.26
C GLU A 175 -4.37 -13.44 -8.89
N GLY A 176 -5.51 -13.29 -8.20
CA GLY A 176 -6.64 -12.47 -8.63
C GLY A 176 -6.60 -11.02 -8.15
N VAL A 177 -5.44 -10.55 -7.68
CA VAL A 177 -5.27 -9.17 -7.17
C VAL A 177 -4.09 -8.51 -7.83
N TYR A 178 -4.33 -7.31 -8.36
CA TYR A 178 -3.34 -6.49 -9.04
C TYR A 178 -3.37 -5.07 -8.45
N PRO A 179 -2.40 -4.71 -7.58
CA PRO A 179 -2.30 -3.37 -7.03
C PRO A 179 -2.06 -2.32 -8.13
N VAL A 180 -2.93 -1.33 -8.20
CA VAL A 180 -2.89 -0.16 -9.10
C VAL A 180 -1.94 0.90 -8.54
N GLY A 181 -0.70 0.49 -8.28
CA GLY A 181 0.49 1.35 -8.28
C GLY A 181 1.42 0.96 -9.45
N TYR A 182 1.11 -0.17 -10.09
CA TYR A 182 1.68 -0.69 -11.34
C TYR A 182 0.80 -0.39 -12.56
N LEU A 183 -0.34 0.28 -12.36
CA LEU A 183 -1.25 0.69 -13.42
C LEU A 183 -1.22 2.21 -13.54
N PRO A 184 -0.67 2.78 -14.62
CA PRO A 184 -1.11 4.08 -15.07
C PRO A 184 -2.54 3.99 -15.54
N THR A 185 -3.43 4.75 -14.91
CA THR A 185 -4.60 5.25 -15.61
C THR A 185 -4.13 6.19 -16.73
N SER A 186 -3.98 5.65 -17.95
CA SER A 186 -3.85 6.44 -19.16
C SER A 186 -4.54 5.73 -20.32
N LEU A 187 -5.83 6.07 -20.47
CA LEU A 187 -6.72 5.80 -21.60
C LEU A 187 -6.26 6.43 -22.94
N ASP A 188 -5.02 6.89 -23.13
CA ASP A 188 -4.61 7.50 -24.42
C ASP A 188 -3.12 7.44 -24.80
N GLY A 189 -2.33 6.56 -24.15
CA GLY A 189 -0.90 6.39 -24.47
C GLY A 189 -0.63 4.99 -25.00
N GLY A 190 -0.57 4.81 -26.33
CA GLY A 190 -0.51 3.51 -27.02
C GLY A 190 0.74 2.63 -26.81
N VAL A 191 1.20 2.45 -25.58
CA VAL A 191 2.23 1.49 -25.19
C VAL A 191 1.67 0.60 -24.07
N PRO A 192 1.38 -0.68 -24.33
CA PRO A 192 0.90 -1.60 -23.31
C PRO A 192 1.97 -1.87 -22.26
N LEU A 193 1.60 -1.80 -20.97
CA LEU A 193 2.50 -2.03 -19.84
C LEU A 193 2.24 -3.36 -19.14
N PRO A 194 3.30 -3.99 -18.59
CA PRO A 194 3.19 -5.21 -17.81
C PRO A 194 2.60 -4.90 -16.42
N MET A 195 1.55 -5.62 -16.06
CA MET A 195 0.96 -5.68 -14.72
C MET A 195 1.45 -6.91 -14.01
N TYR A 196 1.68 -6.75 -12.71
CA TYR A 196 2.09 -7.82 -11.80
C TYR A 196 0.95 -8.14 -10.84
N ASN A 197 0.68 -9.43 -10.64
CA ASN A 197 -0.18 -9.84 -9.55
C ASN A 197 0.50 -9.58 -8.20
N SER A 198 -0.25 -9.65 -7.10
CA SER A 198 0.25 -9.29 -5.76
C SER A 198 1.41 -10.14 -5.20
N GLN A 199 1.89 -11.14 -5.95
CA GLN A 199 3.05 -11.97 -5.62
C GLN A 199 4.18 -11.89 -6.67
N ASP A 200 4.04 -11.03 -7.69
CA ASP A 200 4.99 -10.89 -8.80
C ASP A 200 5.24 -12.17 -9.63
N GLN A 201 4.34 -13.15 -9.56
CA GLN A 201 4.48 -14.43 -10.26
C GLN A 201 3.80 -14.44 -11.65
N GLY A 202 2.89 -13.50 -11.88
CA GLY A 202 2.16 -13.36 -13.15
C GLY A 202 2.38 -11.98 -13.77
N THR A 203 2.88 -11.93 -15.00
CA THR A 203 3.07 -10.69 -15.78
C THR A 203 2.13 -10.65 -16.98
N MET A 204 1.37 -9.57 -17.13
CA MET A 204 0.36 -9.42 -18.19
C MET A 204 0.35 -8.02 -18.77
N MET A 205 0.29 -7.88 -20.09
CA MET A 205 0.12 -6.56 -20.70
C MET A 205 -1.31 -6.05 -20.52
N GLU A 206 -1.50 -4.77 -20.18
CA GLU A 206 -2.81 -4.13 -19.97
C GLU A 206 -3.80 -4.39 -21.11
N ASP A 207 -3.41 -4.11 -22.36
CA ASP A 207 -4.24 -4.36 -23.54
C ASP A 207 -4.62 -5.84 -23.67
N ALA A 208 -3.71 -6.74 -23.32
CA ALA A 208 -3.98 -8.18 -23.39
C ALA A 208 -4.98 -8.61 -22.32
N MET A 209 -4.93 -8.00 -21.13
CA MET A 209 -5.89 -8.24 -20.06
C MET A 209 -7.26 -7.67 -20.41
N LEU A 210 -7.33 -6.42 -20.88
CA LEU A 210 -8.60 -5.81 -21.30
C LEU A 210 -9.22 -6.56 -22.48
N ALA A 211 -8.41 -6.98 -23.46
CA ALA A 211 -8.86 -7.82 -24.55
C ALA A 211 -9.36 -9.18 -24.06
N ALA A 212 -8.69 -9.80 -23.09
CA ALA A 212 -9.13 -11.04 -22.46
C ALA A 212 -10.46 -10.84 -21.74
N ILE A 213 -10.63 -9.77 -20.95
CA ILE A 213 -11.89 -9.45 -20.27
C ILE A 213 -13.02 -9.27 -21.27
N GLN A 214 -12.79 -8.47 -22.32
CA GLN A 214 -13.78 -8.22 -23.36
C GLN A 214 -14.14 -9.50 -24.12
N GLN A 215 -13.15 -10.33 -24.47
CA GLN A 215 -13.38 -11.60 -25.14
C GLN A 215 -14.17 -12.56 -24.26
N THR A 216 -13.82 -12.70 -22.98
CA THR A 216 -14.53 -13.57 -22.04
C THR A 216 -15.97 -13.07 -21.81
N ASN A 217 -16.19 -11.75 -21.74
CA ASN A 217 -17.55 -11.20 -21.64
C ASN A 217 -18.43 -11.50 -22.87
N GLN A 218 -17.83 -11.69 -24.05
CA GLN A 218 -18.54 -12.11 -25.27
C GLN A 218 -18.83 -13.61 -25.32
N GLN A 219 -17.96 -14.43 -24.72
CA GLN A 219 -18.02 -15.90 -24.80
C GLN A 219 -18.79 -16.53 -23.64
N THR A 220 -18.64 -15.97 -22.44
CA THR A 220 -19.14 -16.51 -21.18
C THR A 220 -19.89 -15.42 -20.43
N PRO A 221 -21.24 -15.37 -20.54
CA PRO A 221 -22.05 -14.49 -19.71
C PRO A 221 -21.82 -14.79 -18.23
N VAL A 222 -21.86 -13.76 -17.39
CA VAL A 222 -21.73 -13.91 -15.93
C VAL A 222 -22.78 -14.91 -15.43
N ALA A 223 -22.31 -16.02 -14.89
CA ALA A 223 -23.18 -17.04 -14.32
C ALA A 223 -23.69 -16.53 -12.97
N GLN A 224 -25.00 -16.43 -12.80
CA GLN A 224 -25.56 -16.24 -11.45
C GLN A 224 -25.45 -17.57 -10.72
N GLY A 225 -24.34 -17.78 -10.01
CA GLY A 225 -24.15 -18.98 -9.23
C GLY A 225 -25.27 -19.21 -8.21
N GLU A 226 -25.56 -20.49 -7.90
CA GLU A 226 -26.59 -20.82 -6.92
C GLU A 226 -26.15 -20.38 -5.52
N ALA A 227 -26.92 -19.48 -4.92
CA ALA A 227 -26.71 -19.04 -3.55
C ALA A 227 -26.51 -20.24 -2.59
N PRO A 228 -25.64 -20.10 -1.56
CA PRO A 228 -25.32 -21.21 -0.67
C PRO A 228 -26.56 -21.87 -0.06
N LYS A 229 -26.65 -23.21 -0.18
CA LYS A 229 -27.76 -24.00 0.40
C LYS A 229 -27.72 -24.02 1.93
N ARG A 230 -26.54 -23.80 2.52
CA ARG A 230 -26.28 -23.70 3.96
C ARG A 230 -25.20 -22.66 4.18
N TYR A 231 -25.38 -21.85 5.22
CA TYR A 231 -24.45 -20.78 5.58
C TYR A 231 -23.69 -21.12 6.87
N ALA A 232 -22.43 -20.73 6.90
CA ALA A 232 -21.62 -20.59 8.09
C ALA A 232 -22.22 -19.53 9.03
N THR A 233 -21.89 -19.62 10.32
CA THR A 233 -22.42 -18.74 11.38
C THR A 233 -21.39 -17.68 11.74
N LEU A 234 -21.72 -16.40 11.57
CA LEU A 234 -20.96 -15.28 12.12
C LEU A 234 -20.99 -15.35 13.66
N LEU A 235 -19.80 -15.26 14.28
CA LEU A 235 -19.64 -15.22 15.72
C LEU A 235 -19.45 -13.77 16.18
N GLY A 236 -20.51 -12.96 16.03
CA GLY A 236 -20.48 -11.53 16.32
C GLY A 236 -21.47 -10.75 15.47
N GLU A 237 -21.35 -9.43 15.51
CA GLU A 237 -21.99 -8.54 14.52
C GLU A 237 -21.12 -8.48 13.26
N GLU A 238 -21.76 -8.43 12.09
CA GLU A 238 -21.05 -8.29 10.82
C GLU A 238 -20.50 -6.86 10.71
N PRO A 239 -19.19 -6.69 10.49
CA PRO A 239 -18.65 -5.35 10.26
C PRO A 239 -19.23 -4.77 8.97
N VAL A 240 -19.72 -3.54 9.08
CA VAL A 240 -20.21 -2.74 7.96
C VAL A 240 -19.31 -1.53 7.78
N PHE A 241 -19.27 -1.01 6.56
CA PHE A 241 -18.54 0.21 6.25
C PHE A 241 -18.95 1.34 7.21
N SER A 242 -17.97 2.01 7.81
CA SER A 242 -18.16 2.93 8.92
C SER A 242 -18.53 4.36 8.48
N GLY A 243 -18.26 4.72 7.22
CA GLY A 243 -18.50 6.04 6.65
C GLY A 243 -19.82 6.21 5.89
N GLU A 244 -20.13 7.45 5.51
CA GLU A 244 -20.96 7.70 4.32
C GLU A 244 -20.06 7.50 3.10
N PRO A 245 -20.50 6.79 2.04
CA PRO A 245 -19.72 6.69 0.82
C PRO A 245 -19.52 8.11 0.29
N GLU A 246 -18.31 8.66 0.42
CA GLU A 246 -17.97 9.90 -0.24
C GLU A 246 -18.00 9.56 -1.73
N LEU A 247 -19.06 9.99 -2.42
CA LEU A 247 -19.19 9.85 -3.85
C LEU A 247 -17.95 10.53 -4.44
N LEU A 248 -16.95 9.74 -4.84
CA LEU A 248 -15.97 10.22 -5.78
C LEU A 248 -16.80 10.73 -6.95
N PRO A 249 -16.65 11.99 -7.39
CA PRO A 249 -17.30 12.39 -8.61
C PRO A 249 -16.94 11.36 -9.68
N PRO A 250 -17.88 10.96 -10.56
CA PRO A 250 -17.54 10.09 -11.68
C PRO A 250 -16.24 10.61 -12.31
N LEU A 251 -15.33 9.70 -12.70
CA LEU A 251 -13.97 9.97 -13.19
C LEU A 251 -13.85 11.09 -14.25
N ASP A 252 -14.97 11.57 -14.81
CA ASP A 252 -15.08 12.76 -15.64
C ASP A 252 -14.91 14.11 -14.88
N GLU A 253 -15.00 14.17 -13.55
CA GLU A 253 -14.88 15.44 -12.80
C GLU A 253 -13.80 15.50 -11.70
N THR A 254 -13.18 14.38 -11.29
CA THR A 254 -11.90 14.46 -10.56
C THR A 254 -10.79 14.80 -11.56
N SER A 255 -10.12 15.93 -11.36
CA SER A 255 -8.93 16.30 -12.13
C SER A 255 -7.72 15.47 -11.67
N GLY A 256 -7.83 14.13 -11.74
CA GLY A 256 -6.74 13.23 -11.43
C GLY A 256 -5.68 13.31 -12.52
N LEU A 257 -4.49 13.77 -12.17
CA LEU A 257 -3.37 13.85 -13.10
C LEU A 257 -2.51 12.59 -12.92
N THR A 258 -2.59 11.65 -13.87
CA THR A 258 -1.62 10.54 -13.96
C THR A 258 -0.36 11.04 -14.67
N ILE A 259 0.80 10.94 -14.02
CA ILE A 259 2.09 11.28 -14.64
C ILE A 259 2.81 9.96 -14.97
N SER A 260 2.94 9.65 -16.27
CA SER A 260 3.74 8.52 -16.75
C SER A 260 5.09 9.01 -17.25
N SER A 261 6.17 8.35 -16.79
CA SER A 261 7.55 8.64 -17.20
C SER A 261 8.20 7.38 -17.79
N LEU A 262 8.95 7.55 -18.89
CA LEU A 262 9.79 6.51 -19.48
C LEU A 262 11.20 6.62 -18.90
N TYR A 263 11.68 5.54 -18.28
CA TYR A 263 13.02 5.48 -17.70
C TYR A 263 13.94 4.58 -18.54
N ALA A 264 15.18 5.02 -18.75
CA ALA A 264 16.19 4.19 -19.38
C ALA A 264 16.68 3.14 -18.39
N ALA A 265 17.00 1.93 -18.86
CA ALA A 265 17.65 0.94 -18.02
C ALA A 265 19.01 1.48 -17.55
N ILE A 266 19.29 1.33 -16.25
CA ILE A 266 20.56 1.71 -15.64
C ILE A 266 21.29 0.49 -15.10
N THR A 267 22.60 0.61 -14.95
CA THR A 267 23.45 -0.41 -14.33
C THR A 267 23.55 -0.18 -12.82
N THR A 268 23.90 -1.22 -12.07
CA THR A 268 24.18 -1.11 -10.62
C THR A 268 25.28 -0.08 -10.34
N PHE A 269 26.30 -0.01 -11.20
CA PHE A 269 27.35 1.01 -11.10
C PHE A 269 26.82 2.44 -11.26
N GLU A 270 25.90 2.69 -12.19
CA GLU A 270 25.28 4.02 -12.35
C GLU A 270 24.44 4.38 -11.14
N LEU A 271 23.65 3.43 -10.61
CA LEU A 271 22.88 3.62 -9.40
C LEU A 271 23.77 3.93 -8.18
N GLU A 272 24.89 3.23 -8.03
CA GLU A 272 25.90 3.45 -6.99
C GLU A 272 26.58 4.82 -7.13
N ARG A 273 26.99 5.18 -8.34
CA ARG A 273 27.69 6.42 -8.66
C ARG A 273 26.80 7.63 -8.38
N ASP A 274 25.55 7.58 -8.84
CA ASP A 274 24.64 8.72 -8.85
C ASP A 274 23.93 8.94 -7.50
N SER A 275 24.02 7.97 -6.59
CA SER A 275 23.46 8.10 -5.23
C SER A 275 24.36 8.94 -4.32
N ASN A 276 23.78 9.92 -3.65
CA ASN A 276 24.45 10.65 -2.57
C ASN A 276 24.37 9.90 -1.24
N LEU A 277 23.32 9.09 -1.06
CA LEU A 277 23.11 8.27 0.12
C LEU A 277 22.62 6.89 -0.30
N ILE A 278 23.25 5.85 0.21
CA ILE A 278 22.75 4.48 0.13
C ILE A 278 22.66 3.96 1.55
N ALA A 279 21.47 3.56 1.95
CA ALA A 279 21.23 3.16 3.33
C ALA A 279 20.20 2.04 3.43
N VAL A 280 20.41 1.18 4.43
CA VAL A 280 19.39 0.25 4.91
C VAL A 280 18.57 0.98 5.96
N CYS A 281 17.26 1.01 5.76
CA CYS A 281 16.34 1.79 6.57
C CYS A 281 15.07 1.00 6.87
N THR A 282 14.47 1.27 8.03
CA THR A 282 13.17 0.75 8.43
C THR A 282 12.09 1.79 8.15
N TYR A 283 11.07 1.45 7.37
CA TYR A 283 9.95 2.36 7.10
C TYR A 283 9.08 2.58 8.34
N LYS A 284 8.72 3.83 8.64
CA LYS A 284 7.94 4.19 9.84
C LYS A 284 6.54 4.68 9.51
N GLU A 285 6.46 5.77 8.76
CA GLU A 285 5.21 6.43 8.39
C GLU A 285 5.44 7.38 7.21
N ASP A 286 4.35 7.84 6.64
CA ASP A 286 4.29 8.89 5.64
C ASP A 286 3.52 10.11 6.15
N SER A 287 3.77 11.24 5.50
CA SER A 287 3.05 12.49 5.71
C SER A 287 1.74 12.52 4.93
N HIS A 288 0.87 13.48 5.26
CA HIS A 288 -0.21 13.86 4.35
C HIS A 288 0.35 14.39 3.02
N GLY A 289 -0.40 14.23 1.94
CA GLY A 289 -0.03 14.82 0.65
C GLY A 289 0.05 16.34 0.72
N PHE A 290 1.00 16.94 0.00
CA PHE A 290 1.18 18.39 -0.05
C PHE A 290 1.57 18.87 -1.45
N GLN A 291 1.22 20.11 -1.79
CA GLN A 291 1.55 20.71 -3.08
C GLN A 291 2.74 21.66 -2.98
N VAL A 292 3.58 21.61 -4.00
CA VAL A 292 4.73 22.48 -4.19
C VAL A 292 4.61 23.20 -5.54
N GLU A 293 4.77 24.52 -5.52
CA GLU A 293 4.87 25.36 -6.71
C GLU A 293 6.34 25.55 -7.07
N ALA A 294 6.71 25.05 -8.25
CA ALA A 294 8.01 25.22 -8.84
C ALA A 294 8.33 26.68 -9.17
N THR A 295 9.61 26.99 -9.25
CA THR A 295 10.09 28.36 -9.55
C THR A 295 9.66 28.89 -10.92
N ASN A 296 9.21 28.01 -11.81
CA ASN A 296 8.69 28.32 -13.15
C ASN A 296 7.14 28.27 -13.25
N GLY A 297 6.43 28.13 -12.13
CA GLY A 297 4.95 28.24 -12.07
C GLY A 297 4.17 26.94 -12.27
N GLY A 298 4.83 25.77 -12.27
CA GLY A 298 4.15 24.47 -12.21
C GLY A 298 3.83 24.07 -10.77
N VAL A 299 2.69 23.43 -10.52
CA VAL A 299 2.35 22.88 -9.19
C VAL A 299 2.36 21.35 -9.28
N LYS A 300 2.95 20.70 -8.26
CA LYS A 300 2.99 19.23 -8.17
C LYS A 300 2.73 18.76 -6.75
N THR A 301 2.05 17.63 -6.62
CA THR A 301 1.75 16.99 -5.34
C THR A 301 2.84 15.99 -4.97
N PHE A 302 3.21 15.97 -3.70
CA PHE A 302 4.22 15.10 -3.11
C PHE A 302 3.71 14.45 -1.82
N THR A 303 4.34 13.33 -1.47
CA THR A 303 4.24 12.68 -0.18
C THR A 303 5.66 12.44 0.34
N ASP A 304 5.92 12.82 1.59
CA ASP A 304 7.17 12.52 2.28
C ASP A 304 7.01 11.23 3.10
N TYR A 305 7.96 10.33 2.96
CA TYR A 305 8.05 9.05 3.65
C TYR A 305 9.24 9.06 4.61
N TYR A 306 9.00 8.62 5.84
CA TYR A 306 9.99 8.67 6.91
C TYR A 306 10.54 7.28 7.21
N PHE A 307 11.87 7.18 7.20
CA PHE A 307 12.58 5.95 7.48
C PHE A 307 13.59 6.14 8.61
N GLN A 308 13.65 5.18 9.52
CA GLN A 308 14.74 5.08 10.48
C GLN A 308 15.96 4.46 9.79
N VAL A 309 17.10 5.14 9.82
CA VAL A 309 18.34 4.63 9.24
C VAL A 309 18.96 3.59 10.16
N GLU A 310 19.26 2.41 9.62
CA GLU A 310 19.87 1.27 10.34
C GLU A 310 21.36 1.12 9.99
N GLU A 311 21.72 1.23 8.71
CA GLU A 311 23.11 1.21 8.23
C GLU A 311 23.27 2.16 7.05
N VAL A 312 24.33 2.96 7.07
CA VAL A 312 24.76 3.77 5.93
C VAL A 312 25.83 3.02 5.17
N LEU A 313 25.58 2.72 3.90
CA LEU A 313 26.52 2.07 2.98
C LEU A 313 27.33 3.10 2.18
N ARG A 314 26.72 4.23 1.84
CA ARG A 314 27.36 5.35 1.11
C ARG A 314 26.79 6.67 1.61
N GLY A 315 27.64 7.69 1.68
CA GLY A 315 27.21 9.06 2.00
C GLY A 315 27.06 9.34 3.49
N GLN A 316 26.23 10.33 3.80
CA GLN A 316 25.90 10.74 5.16
C GLN A 316 24.38 10.79 5.32
N ALA A 317 23.90 10.11 6.37
CA ALA A 317 22.50 10.17 6.78
C ALA A 317 22.21 11.45 7.60
N PRO A 318 20.94 11.84 7.73
CA PRO A 318 20.52 12.92 8.63
C PRO A 318 20.97 12.70 10.08
N GLU A 319 21.27 13.78 10.81
CA GLU A 319 21.82 13.71 12.17
C GLU A 319 20.88 13.05 13.19
N ASP A 320 19.56 13.19 12.99
CA ASP A 320 18.52 12.58 13.81
C ASP A 320 18.26 11.11 13.46
N GLY A 321 18.90 10.58 12.41
CA GLY A 321 18.72 9.22 11.93
C GLY A 321 17.40 9.00 11.20
N ILE A 322 16.60 10.05 10.94
CA ILE A 322 15.34 9.96 10.23
C ILE A 322 15.50 10.48 8.81
N LEU A 323 15.41 9.57 7.86
CA LEU A 323 15.48 9.86 6.45
C LEU A 323 14.10 10.26 5.92
N THR A 324 14.04 11.40 5.23
CA THR A 324 12.85 11.83 4.49
C THR A 324 13.03 11.54 3.01
N LEU A 325 12.30 10.56 2.49
CA LEU A 325 12.18 10.27 1.06
C LEU A 325 10.94 10.98 0.51
N ARG A 326 11.13 11.89 -0.43
CA ARG A 326 10.04 12.58 -1.12
C ARG A 326 9.71 11.85 -2.42
N GLN A 327 8.45 11.48 -2.61
CA GLN A 327 7.95 10.95 -3.88
C GLN A 327 6.80 11.78 -4.42
N ASP A 328 6.68 11.76 -5.74
CA ASP A 328 5.57 12.37 -6.45
C ASP A 328 4.25 11.63 -6.12
N GLY A 329 3.17 12.40 -6.04
CA GLY A 329 1.83 11.91 -5.78
C GLY A 329 1.36 12.06 -4.33
N GLY A 330 0.12 11.65 -4.09
CA GLY A 330 -0.59 11.83 -2.82
C GLY A 330 -1.89 12.61 -3.01
N ARG A 331 -2.65 12.77 -1.92
CA ARG A 331 -3.94 13.44 -1.90
C ARG A 331 -3.85 14.81 -1.23
N VAL A 332 -4.44 15.82 -1.85
CA VAL A 332 -4.60 17.18 -1.30
C VAL A 332 -6.04 17.62 -1.49
N GLY A 333 -6.82 17.58 -0.40
CA GLY A 333 -8.27 17.81 -0.48
C GLY A 333 -8.94 16.72 -1.34
N ASP A 334 -9.64 17.14 -2.39
CA ASP A 334 -10.32 16.25 -3.34
C ASP A 334 -9.41 15.84 -4.52
N ASP A 335 -8.24 16.46 -4.66
CA ASP A 335 -7.32 16.20 -5.76
C ASP A 335 -6.36 15.06 -5.38
N LEU A 336 -6.43 13.96 -6.13
CA LEU A 336 -5.49 12.84 -6.06
C LEU A 336 -4.51 12.89 -7.22
N SER A 337 -3.22 12.91 -6.91
CA SER A 337 -2.14 12.78 -7.89
C SER A 337 -1.53 11.38 -7.77
N ASN A 338 -1.64 10.58 -8.82
CA ASN A 338 -1.03 9.25 -8.87
C ASN A 338 0.15 9.26 -9.83
N ASP A 339 1.36 9.03 -9.30
CA ASP A 339 2.53 8.73 -10.12
C ASP A 339 2.62 7.22 -10.33
N THR A 340 2.82 6.82 -11.57
CA THR A 340 2.75 5.42 -12.02
C THR A 340 3.90 4.56 -11.52
N HIS A 341 4.94 5.20 -10.99
CA HIS A 341 6.13 4.52 -10.49
C HIS A 341 6.36 4.83 -9.00
N ARG A 342 5.31 5.27 -8.30
CA ARG A 342 5.33 5.49 -6.86
C ARG A 342 5.58 4.15 -6.14
N HIS A 343 6.46 4.18 -5.14
CA HIS A 343 6.71 3.00 -4.32
C HIS A 343 5.76 2.97 -3.14
N THR A 344 5.34 1.77 -2.77
CA THR A 344 4.61 1.54 -1.53
C THR A 344 5.55 0.91 -0.51
N PHE A 345 5.38 1.30 0.74
CA PHE A 345 6.22 0.83 1.83
C PHE A 345 5.34 0.19 2.91
N GLN A 346 5.76 -0.99 3.36
CA GLN A 346 5.12 -1.72 4.43
C GLN A 346 5.69 -1.23 5.77
N LYS A 347 4.80 -0.81 6.67
CA LYS A 347 5.18 -0.31 7.99
C LYS A 347 6.09 -1.31 8.73
N GLU A 348 7.17 -0.80 9.30
CA GLU A 348 8.23 -1.54 9.98
C GLU A 348 9.04 -2.53 9.11
N ALA A 349 8.84 -2.55 7.78
CA ALA A 349 9.69 -3.35 6.89
C ALA A 349 11.03 -2.65 6.60
N LEU A 350 12.05 -3.46 6.33
CA LEU A 350 13.38 -3.01 5.93
C LEU A 350 13.48 -2.81 4.42
N TYR A 351 14.19 -1.76 4.05
CA TYR A 351 14.46 -1.38 2.67
C TYR A 351 15.92 -0.96 2.52
N LEU A 352 16.56 -1.41 1.44
CA LEU A 352 17.76 -0.76 0.93
C LEU A 352 17.33 0.32 -0.06
N LEU A 353 17.74 1.56 0.20
CA LEU A 353 17.37 2.73 -0.58
C LEU A 353 18.60 3.38 -1.24
N PHE A 354 18.46 3.73 -2.52
CA PHE A 354 19.44 4.49 -3.30
C PHE A 354 18.90 5.88 -3.57
N LEU A 355 19.55 6.87 -2.98
CA LEU A 355 18.97 8.20 -2.79
C LEU A 355 19.88 9.30 -3.31
N ARG A 356 19.28 10.26 -4.00
CA ARG A 356 19.90 11.51 -4.42
C ARG A 356 19.42 12.65 -3.54
N LYS A 357 20.36 13.53 -3.19
CA LYS A 357 20.08 14.73 -2.41
C LYS A 357 20.04 15.94 -3.36
N PRO A 358 18.92 16.68 -3.45
CA PRO A 358 18.92 17.93 -4.21
C PRO A 358 19.92 18.90 -3.58
N THR A 359 20.95 19.28 -4.33
CA THR A 359 21.99 20.24 -3.88
C THR A 359 21.72 21.69 -4.29
N THR A 360 20.75 21.86 -5.18
CA THR A 360 20.28 23.16 -5.68
C THR A 360 18.76 23.22 -5.64
N GLY A 361 18.22 24.42 -5.74
CA GLY A 361 16.81 24.63 -6.00
C GLY A 361 16.45 24.29 -7.45
N GLY A 362 15.50 25.02 -8.01
CA GLY A 362 14.96 24.76 -9.34
C GLY A 362 13.97 23.60 -9.36
N GLY A 363 13.07 23.62 -10.35
CA GLY A 363 11.99 22.64 -10.43
C GLY A 363 11.15 22.66 -9.15
N PHE A 364 10.94 21.48 -8.56
CA PHE A 364 10.12 21.27 -7.36
C PHE A 364 10.92 21.08 -6.06
N ASN A 365 12.23 21.35 -6.07
CA ASN A 365 13.06 21.22 -4.87
C ASN A 365 12.68 22.31 -3.86
N THR A 366 12.29 21.92 -2.65
CA THR A 366 12.00 22.87 -1.56
C THR A 366 13.21 23.04 -0.64
N GLN A 367 13.17 24.04 0.24
CA GLN A 367 14.12 24.09 1.35
C GLN A 367 13.89 22.92 2.33
N GLY A 368 14.94 22.49 3.01
CA GLY A 368 14.92 21.39 3.99
C GLY A 368 15.66 20.14 3.53
N GLU A 369 15.97 19.25 4.47
CA GLU A 369 16.62 17.97 4.17
C GLU A 369 15.58 16.94 3.72
N HIS A 370 15.60 16.62 2.44
CA HIS A 370 14.81 15.55 1.84
C HIS A 370 15.61 14.91 0.71
N TYR A 371 15.26 13.68 0.36
CA TYR A 371 15.92 12.91 -0.68
C TYR A 371 14.89 12.49 -1.73
N TYR A 372 15.37 12.28 -2.95
CA TYR A 372 14.62 11.59 -4.00
C TYR A 372 15.29 10.25 -4.28
N LEU A 373 14.57 9.32 -4.92
CA LEU A 373 15.22 8.13 -5.47
C LEU A 373 16.23 8.54 -6.55
N THR A 374 17.41 7.90 -6.53
CA THR A 374 18.45 8.07 -7.57
C THR A 374 17.94 7.60 -8.94
N HIS A 375 17.06 6.60 -8.94
CA HIS A 375 16.29 6.18 -10.09
C HIS A 375 14.94 5.65 -9.62
N THR A 376 13.85 6.08 -10.24
CA THR A 376 12.51 5.75 -9.74
C THR A 376 12.27 4.24 -9.75
N LEU A 377 12.66 3.51 -10.81
CA LEU A 377 12.42 2.06 -10.90
C LEU A 377 13.41 1.20 -10.11
N ASP A 378 14.63 1.70 -9.89
CA ASP A 378 15.76 0.91 -9.37
C ASP A 378 16.22 1.38 -7.99
N GLY A 379 15.53 2.36 -7.40
CA GLY A 379 15.98 3.01 -6.16
C GLY A 379 15.60 2.29 -4.87
N VAL A 380 14.77 1.24 -4.94
CA VAL A 380 14.13 0.61 -3.77
C VAL A 380 14.27 -0.90 -3.84
N TYR A 381 14.77 -1.48 -2.75
CA TYR A 381 14.99 -2.92 -2.59
C TYR A 381 14.35 -3.39 -1.29
N PRO A 382 13.15 -4.00 -1.35
CA PRO A 382 12.49 -4.55 -0.16
C PRO A 382 13.31 -5.70 0.43
N MET A 383 13.48 -5.69 1.74
CA MET A 383 14.18 -6.75 2.48
C MET A 383 13.22 -7.53 3.39
N GLY A 384 12.04 -6.97 3.69
CA GLY A 384 11.00 -7.60 4.50
C GLY A 384 11.01 -7.14 5.96
N ASN A 385 9.98 -7.53 6.70
CA ASN A 385 9.77 -7.22 8.12
C ASN A 385 10.31 -8.31 9.07
N ASP A 386 10.51 -9.54 8.57
CA ASP A 386 11.00 -10.68 9.37
C ASP A 386 12.53 -10.76 9.45
N VAL A 387 13.25 -9.82 8.83
CA VAL A 387 14.71 -9.81 8.77
C VAL A 387 15.27 -9.14 10.03
N LEU A 388 15.91 -9.93 10.89
CA LEU A 388 16.75 -9.41 11.96
C LEU A 388 18.06 -8.86 11.38
N TYR A 389 18.00 -7.65 10.84
CA TYR A 389 19.15 -7.02 10.22
C TYR A 389 20.24 -6.73 11.24
N THR A 390 21.47 -7.12 10.90
CA THR A 390 22.67 -6.75 11.66
C THR A 390 23.67 -6.13 10.72
N SER A 391 24.35 -5.08 11.19
CA SER A 391 25.28 -4.39 10.33
C SER A 391 26.36 -5.32 9.77
N GLY A 392 26.62 -5.19 8.47
CA GLY A 392 27.53 -6.09 7.73
C GLY A 392 26.92 -7.44 7.29
N MET A 393 25.63 -7.68 7.52
CA MET A 393 24.91 -8.85 6.99
C MET A 393 25.01 -8.88 5.46
N ASP A 394 25.25 -10.06 4.90
CA ASP A 394 25.15 -10.32 3.47
C ASP A 394 23.83 -11.02 3.15
N MET A 395 23.15 -10.53 2.12
CA MET A 395 21.95 -11.13 1.56
C MET A 395 21.78 -10.67 0.12
N SER A 396 21.05 -11.46 -0.68
CA SER A 396 20.61 -11.04 -2.00
C SER A 396 19.41 -10.09 -1.85
N VAL A 397 19.43 -9.01 -2.62
CA VAL A 397 18.34 -8.03 -2.69
C VAL A 397 17.90 -7.89 -4.15
N ALA A 398 16.59 -7.72 -4.36
CA ALA A 398 15.97 -7.52 -5.66
C ALA A 398 15.26 -6.17 -5.66
N SER A 399 15.31 -5.46 -6.80
CA SER A 399 14.60 -4.20 -6.98
C SER A 399 13.09 -4.42 -6.90
N ALA A 400 12.36 -3.47 -6.32
CA ALA A 400 10.89 -3.52 -6.25
C ALA A 400 10.21 -3.45 -7.63
N GLN A 401 10.87 -2.88 -8.63
CA GLN A 401 10.25 -2.57 -9.93
C GLN A 401 11.13 -2.91 -11.14
N SER A 402 12.29 -3.57 -10.94
CA SER A 402 13.17 -3.98 -12.04
C SER A 402 13.76 -5.37 -11.83
N GLU A 403 14.35 -5.95 -12.87
CA GLU A 403 15.03 -7.26 -12.80
C GLU A 403 16.42 -7.20 -12.09
N MET A 404 16.80 -6.05 -11.52
CA MET A 404 18.12 -5.90 -10.90
C MET A 404 18.21 -6.67 -9.58
N VAL A 405 19.22 -7.54 -9.48
CA VAL A 405 19.51 -8.36 -8.30
C VAL A 405 21.02 -8.36 -8.01
N PHE A 406 21.41 -8.18 -6.76
CA PHE A 406 22.80 -8.27 -6.30
C PHE A 406 22.86 -8.63 -4.81
N SER A 407 24.06 -8.92 -4.28
CA SER A 407 24.26 -9.14 -2.85
C SER A 407 24.75 -7.87 -2.14
N LEU A 408 24.39 -7.71 -0.86
CA LEU A 408 24.88 -6.59 -0.04
C LEU A 408 26.41 -6.61 0.13
N GLN A 409 27.03 -7.79 0.19
CA GLN A 409 28.49 -7.88 0.19
C GLN A 409 29.07 -7.32 -1.10
N LYS A 410 28.51 -7.68 -2.26
CA LYS A 410 28.98 -7.21 -3.56
C LYS A 410 28.86 -5.69 -3.67
N LEU A 411 27.72 -5.14 -3.25
CA LEU A 411 27.51 -3.69 -3.17
C LEU A 411 28.58 -3.00 -2.31
N ARG A 412 28.86 -3.51 -1.10
CA ARG A 412 29.90 -2.92 -0.23
C ARG A 412 31.29 -2.93 -0.88
N GLU A 413 31.65 -4.04 -1.52
CA GLU A 413 32.92 -4.17 -2.26
C GLU A 413 33.01 -3.16 -3.41
N ASP A 414 31.93 -3.00 -4.18
CA ASP A 414 31.89 -2.07 -5.31
C ASP A 414 31.98 -0.61 -4.84
N LEU A 415 31.26 -0.28 -3.75
CA LEU A 415 31.27 1.05 -3.14
C LEU A 415 32.66 1.49 -2.66
N GLU A 416 33.57 0.58 -2.27
CA GLU A 416 34.95 0.96 -1.95
C GLU A 416 35.65 1.62 -3.14
N SER A 417 35.44 1.07 -4.34
CA SER A 417 36.03 1.60 -5.57
C SER A 417 35.28 2.83 -6.10
N VAL A 418 33.94 2.80 -6.03
CA VAL A 418 33.10 3.91 -6.47
C VAL A 418 33.35 5.13 -5.60
N ASN A 419 33.44 5.01 -4.28
CA ASN A 419 33.70 6.15 -3.40
C ASN A 419 35.07 6.81 -3.62
N GLN A 420 36.07 6.05 -4.09
CA GLN A 420 37.40 6.60 -4.40
C GLN A 420 37.39 7.46 -5.67
N GLN A 421 36.61 7.05 -6.67
CA GLN A 421 36.54 7.74 -7.96
C GLN A 421 35.41 8.78 -8.03
N TYR A 422 34.31 8.51 -7.31
CA TYR A 422 33.06 9.27 -7.31
C TYR A 422 32.59 9.52 -5.87
N PRO A 423 33.08 10.59 -5.20
CA PRO A 423 32.67 10.94 -3.85
C PRO A 423 31.16 11.22 -3.73
N ALA A 424 30.55 10.77 -2.63
CA ALA A 424 29.10 10.82 -2.44
C ALA A 424 28.53 12.24 -2.17
N ASP A 425 29.38 13.18 -1.76
CA ASP A 425 29.01 14.58 -1.50
C ASP A 425 28.90 15.43 -2.78
N VAL A 426 29.32 14.87 -3.92
CA VAL A 426 29.23 15.52 -5.23
C VAL A 426 27.93 15.13 -5.92
N ASP A 427 27.17 16.14 -6.34
CA ASP A 427 26.01 15.95 -7.22
C ASP A 427 26.49 15.82 -8.68
N TYR A 428 26.80 14.59 -9.06
CA TYR A 428 27.29 14.26 -10.41
C TYR A 428 26.28 14.57 -11.50
N ALA A 429 24.98 14.38 -11.23
CA ALA A 429 23.93 14.71 -12.18
C ALA A 429 23.90 16.23 -12.45
N HIS A 430 24.02 17.05 -11.40
CA HIS A 430 24.13 18.50 -11.55
C HIS A 430 25.41 18.92 -12.28
N GLN A 431 26.58 18.36 -11.91
CA GLN A 431 27.84 18.68 -12.58
C GLN A 431 27.81 18.33 -14.07
N GLN A 432 27.32 17.14 -14.43
CA GLN A 432 27.20 16.74 -15.83
C GLN A 432 26.23 17.64 -16.59
N SER A 433 25.13 18.06 -15.96
CA SER A 433 24.20 19.03 -16.54
C SER A 433 24.90 20.36 -16.84
N LEU A 434 25.66 20.89 -15.88
CA LEU A 434 26.45 22.12 -16.04
C LEU A 434 27.48 22.01 -17.16
N GLU A 435 28.28 20.94 -17.19
CA GLU A 435 29.28 20.70 -18.24
C GLU A 435 28.63 20.66 -19.64
N ASN A 436 27.47 20.00 -19.76
CA ASN A 436 26.71 19.96 -21.01
C ASN A 436 26.21 21.35 -21.43
N MET A 437 25.76 22.18 -20.49
CA MET A 437 25.34 23.55 -20.80
C MET A 437 26.52 24.44 -21.16
N GLU A 438 27.67 24.32 -20.51
CA GLU A 438 28.90 25.02 -20.88
C GLU A 438 29.36 24.63 -22.30
N GLU A 439 29.24 23.35 -22.67
CA GLU A 439 29.50 22.87 -24.02
C GLU A 439 28.49 23.42 -25.04
N ASN A 440 27.21 23.54 -24.67
CA ASN A 440 26.19 24.19 -25.50
C ASN A 440 26.51 25.67 -25.72
N VAL A 441 27.03 26.37 -24.71
CA VAL A 441 27.55 27.74 -24.86
C VAL A 441 28.73 27.77 -25.82
N ARG A 442 29.69 26.86 -25.64
CA ARG A 442 30.88 26.78 -26.50
C ARG A 442 30.54 26.49 -27.97
N THR A 443 29.52 25.67 -28.22
CA THR A 443 29.07 25.28 -29.57
C THR A 443 28.07 26.26 -30.18
N GLY A 444 27.63 27.27 -29.41
CA GLY A 444 26.68 28.29 -29.86
C GLY A 444 25.22 27.81 -29.90
N MET A 445 24.92 26.68 -29.25
CA MET A 445 23.55 26.17 -29.03
C MET A 445 22.85 26.89 -27.87
N MET A 446 23.62 27.58 -27.02
CA MET A 446 23.18 28.41 -25.90
C MET A 446 24.06 29.66 -25.82
N THR A 447 23.56 30.75 -25.27
CA THR A 447 24.32 31.97 -24.98
C THR A 447 24.81 31.98 -23.54
N GLN A 448 25.86 32.76 -23.24
CA GLN A 448 26.33 32.92 -21.86
C GLN A 448 25.24 33.53 -20.95
N GLU A 449 24.42 34.44 -21.49
CA GLU A 449 23.32 35.07 -20.75
C GLU A 449 22.26 34.03 -20.33
N GLU A 450 21.93 33.07 -21.20
CA GLU A 450 21.01 31.97 -20.89
C GLU A 450 21.57 31.02 -19.81
N LEU A 451 22.88 30.73 -19.83
CA LEU A 451 23.53 29.93 -18.80
C LEU A 451 23.54 30.66 -17.44
N ASP A 452 23.87 31.95 -17.43
CA ASP A 452 23.88 32.76 -16.21
C ASP A 452 22.47 32.87 -15.60
N GLU A 453 21.44 33.01 -16.44
CA GLU A 453 20.04 33.00 -16.00
C GLU A 453 19.65 31.64 -15.40
N TYR A 454 20.01 30.53 -16.06
CA TYR A 454 19.78 29.19 -15.52
C TYR A 454 20.44 28.99 -14.14
N LEU A 455 21.70 29.42 -13.99
CA LEU A 455 22.45 29.33 -12.74
C LEU A 455 21.84 30.17 -11.61
N GLU A 456 21.17 31.28 -11.93
CA GLU A 456 20.49 32.08 -10.94
C GLU A 456 19.14 31.48 -10.56
N GLN A 457 18.39 30.93 -11.53
CA GLN A 457 17.13 30.23 -11.29
C GLN A 457 17.34 28.94 -10.48
N SER A 458 18.44 28.21 -10.69
CA SER A 458 18.74 26.98 -9.92
C SER A 458 19.02 27.24 -8.44
N LYS A 459 19.28 28.48 -8.02
CA LYS A 459 19.44 28.84 -6.60
C LYS A 459 18.09 29.09 -5.91
N GLN A 460 17.02 29.29 -6.67
CA GLN A 460 15.70 29.58 -6.13
C GLN A 460 15.00 28.26 -5.79
N TYR A 461 14.37 28.19 -4.62
CA TYR A 461 13.64 27.00 -4.19
C TYR A 461 12.15 27.16 -4.47
N ALA A 462 11.51 26.02 -4.72
CA ALA A 462 10.07 25.90 -4.83
C ALA A 462 9.39 26.22 -3.48
N THR A 463 8.14 26.65 -3.54
CA THR A 463 7.35 27.05 -2.36
C THR A 463 6.18 26.11 -2.13
N TYR A 464 5.89 25.83 -0.86
CA TYR A 464 4.69 25.09 -0.48
C TYR A 464 3.42 25.88 -0.80
N VAL A 465 2.47 25.26 -1.48
CA VAL A 465 1.15 25.81 -1.79
C VAL A 465 0.15 25.45 -0.69
N THR A 466 0.26 24.23 -0.17
CA THR A 466 -0.50 23.74 0.98
C THR A 466 0.36 23.70 2.23
N ASP A 467 -0.22 23.29 3.35
CA ASP A 467 0.53 23.11 4.59
C ASP A 467 1.69 22.12 4.37
N PRO A 468 2.93 22.50 4.70
CA PRO A 468 4.07 21.60 4.59
C PRO A 468 3.90 20.40 5.54
N PRO A 469 4.54 19.27 5.24
CA PRO A 469 4.49 18.13 6.14
C PRO A 469 5.08 18.49 7.50
N ALA A 470 4.46 18.01 8.57
CA ALA A 470 4.84 18.34 9.95
C ALA A 470 6.21 17.75 10.38
N GLY A 471 6.82 16.93 9.52
CA GLY A 471 7.98 16.10 9.84
C GLY A 471 7.58 14.79 10.51
N TYR A 472 8.56 13.92 10.76
CA TYR A 472 8.33 12.66 11.47
C TYR A 472 7.79 12.92 12.88
N THR A 473 6.64 12.33 13.21
CA THR A 473 6.05 12.45 14.54
C THR A 473 6.50 11.26 15.37
N SER A 474 7.45 11.47 16.27
CA SER A 474 8.03 10.41 17.10
C SER A 474 7.08 9.89 18.18
N GLY A 475 5.80 9.64 17.89
CA GLY A 475 4.81 9.08 18.83
C GLY A 475 4.66 9.79 20.19
N GLU A 476 5.27 10.95 20.43
CA GLU A 476 5.18 11.67 21.70
C GLU A 476 3.89 12.50 21.74
N SER A 477 2.76 11.81 21.73
CA SER A 477 1.44 12.35 22.02
C SER A 477 0.70 11.50 23.05
N GLU A 478 1.40 10.96 24.05
CA GLU A 478 0.76 10.56 25.32
C GLU A 478 1.69 10.90 26.50
N ARG A 479 1.44 12.03 27.15
CA ARG A 479 1.82 12.30 28.54
C ARG A 479 0.59 12.67 29.35
#